data_AF-A0AAU9TCG4-F1
#
_entry.id   AF-A0AAU9TCG4-F1
#
_cell.length_a   1.000
_cell.length_b   1.000
_cell.length_c   1.000
_cell.angle_alpha   90.00
_cell.angle_beta   90.00
_cell.angle_gamma   90.00
#
_symmetry.space_group_name_H-M   'P 1'
#
loop_
_entity.id
_entity.type
_entity.pdbx_description
1 polymer ?
#
loop_
_entity_poly.entity_id
_entity_poly.type
_entity_poly.pdbx_seq_one_letter_code
_entity_poly.pdbx_strand_id
1 'polypeptide(L)'
;MSDVEVEIPTSFKKRNLKNRGGRKRKTSSSEEKNSSDSDEPAVVLPTKRPQKANPNIQSTGGEKKQRIEVNDDSSEDEETKVPTTTLSVQQQRENATATYELDTEKDKDAQAIFEKAQKINAELEGQADDKVYRGINNYAQYYKKQDTAAGNASSGFVRKGPIRAPANLRSTVRWDYQPDICKDYKETGFCGFGDSCKFLHDRSDYKHGWQLEMEGTQDKGGDSDYEIHSDDELPFKCFICRGSFKDPVVTRCKHYFCEKCALDNYKKTTRCFICNAQTSGVFNPAKELEAKMKARGDDSDDDDDND
;
A
#
# COMPACT_ATOMS: atom_id res chain seq x y z
N MET A 1 -13.03 -66.79 30.06
CA MET A 1 -12.96 -67.81 28.99
C MET A 1 -13.67 -67.19 27.80
N SER A 2 -13.03 -66.69 26.77
CA SER A 2 -11.71 -67.02 26.24
C SER A 2 -11.22 -65.87 25.38
N ASP A 3 -10.02 -65.36 25.70
CA ASP A 3 -9.22 -64.52 24.82
C ASP A 3 -8.92 -65.29 23.52
N VAL A 4 -9.23 -64.66 22.39
CA VAL A 4 -8.78 -65.15 21.07
C VAL A 4 -7.79 -64.12 20.56
N GLU A 5 -6.52 -64.36 20.85
CA GLU A 5 -5.40 -63.64 20.25
C GLU A 5 -5.27 -64.06 18.78
N VAL A 6 -5.40 -63.10 17.87
CA VAL A 6 -5.10 -63.28 16.45
C VAL A 6 -3.76 -62.65 16.17
N GLU A 7 -2.73 -63.49 16.00
CA GLU A 7 -1.39 -63.07 15.57
C GLU A 7 -1.43 -62.61 14.11
N ILE A 8 -1.05 -61.36 13.86
CA ILE A 8 -0.85 -60.82 12.50
C ILE A 8 0.67 -60.74 12.24
N PRO A 9 1.19 -61.38 11.17
CA PRO A 9 2.62 -61.42 10.90
C PRO A 9 3.16 -60.05 10.46
N THR A 10 4.13 -59.52 11.22
CA THR A 10 4.82 -58.27 10.89
C THR A 10 5.92 -58.50 9.85
N SER A 11 5.67 -58.18 8.58
CA SER A 11 6.72 -58.08 7.56
C SER A 11 7.28 -56.64 7.49
N PHE A 12 8.51 -56.44 7.96
CA PHE A 12 9.19 -55.15 7.96
C PHE A 12 9.85 -54.88 6.60
N LYS A 13 9.19 -54.11 5.73
CA LYS A 13 9.78 -53.67 4.46
C LYS A 13 10.76 -52.52 4.73
N LYS A 14 12.07 -52.82 4.81
CA LYS A 14 13.13 -51.79 4.93
C LYS A 14 13.06 -50.84 3.74
N ARG A 15 12.62 -49.60 3.97
CA ARG A 15 12.76 -48.51 2.99
C ARG A 15 14.23 -48.10 2.93
N ASN A 16 14.80 -48.12 1.74
CA ASN A 16 16.17 -47.65 1.50
C ASN A 16 16.15 -46.11 1.39
N LEU A 17 16.24 -45.42 2.53
CA LEU A 17 16.39 -43.96 2.55
C LEU A 17 17.85 -43.60 2.22
N LYS A 18 18.10 -43.09 1.01
CA LYS A 18 19.36 -42.40 0.71
C LYS A 18 19.40 -41.11 1.54
N ASN A 19 20.18 -41.12 2.62
CA ASN A 19 20.52 -39.95 3.41
C ASN A 19 21.29 -38.91 2.56
N ARG A 20 20.58 -38.09 1.78
CA ARG A 20 21.13 -36.88 1.17
C ARG A 20 21.01 -35.72 2.17
N GLY A 21 21.86 -35.75 3.19
CA GLY A 21 21.91 -34.71 4.21
C GLY A 21 23.00 -34.85 5.28
N GLY A 22 23.93 -35.80 5.13
CA GLY A 22 25.05 -35.95 6.06
C GLY A 22 26.10 -34.87 5.87
N ARG A 23 26.22 -33.95 6.84
CA ARG A 23 27.34 -33.00 6.96
C ARG A 23 28.65 -33.79 7.09
N LYS A 24 29.51 -33.77 6.06
CA LYS A 24 30.88 -34.31 6.17
C LYS A 24 31.66 -33.44 7.17
N ARG A 25 32.00 -33.97 8.35
CA ARG A 25 33.07 -33.40 9.20
C ARG A 25 34.39 -33.63 8.45
N LYS A 26 35.16 -32.58 8.18
CA LYS A 26 36.55 -32.74 7.77
C LYS A 26 37.37 -33.15 8.99
N THR A 27 38.24 -34.14 8.78
CA THR A 27 39.25 -34.61 9.72
C THR A 27 40.38 -33.58 9.80
N SER A 28 40.83 -33.27 11.00
CA SER A 28 42.06 -32.51 11.25
C SER A 28 43.27 -33.34 10.83
N SER A 29 44.07 -32.83 9.90
CA SER A 29 45.45 -33.29 9.71
C SER A 29 46.38 -32.17 10.18
N SER A 30 47.13 -32.51 11.21
CA SER A 30 48.29 -31.81 11.75
C SER A 30 49.36 -31.56 10.68
N GLU A 31 49.94 -30.35 10.66
CA GLU A 31 51.37 -30.10 10.90
C GLU A 31 51.70 -28.58 10.87
N GLU A 32 52.32 -28.12 11.96
CA GLU A 32 53.31 -27.02 12.10
C GLU A 32 52.95 -25.53 11.79
N LYS A 33 52.69 -24.77 12.88
CA LYS A 33 53.22 -23.43 13.35
C LYS A 33 53.86 -22.48 12.30
N ASN A 34 53.71 -21.15 12.28
CA ASN A 34 53.59 -20.13 13.34
C ASN A 34 53.25 -18.73 12.73
N SER A 35 52.69 -17.84 13.57
CA SER A 35 52.93 -16.38 13.65
C SER A 35 51.93 -15.38 13.05
N SER A 36 51.31 -14.65 13.99
CA SER A 36 50.90 -13.23 13.98
C SER A 36 49.58 -12.82 13.32
N ASP A 37 48.51 -12.96 14.10
CA ASP A 37 47.56 -11.92 14.52
C ASP A 37 47.50 -10.60 13.70
N SER A 38 46.37 -10.41 13.00
CA SER A 38 45.82 -9.12 12.56
C SER A 38 44.34 -9.34 12.22
N ASP A 39 43.46 -9.04 13.17
CA ASP A 39 42.00 -9.12 13.03
C ASP A 39 41.45 -7.98 12.16
N GLU A 40 41.23 -8.24 10.87
CA GLU A 40 40.28 -7.48 10.06
C GLU A 40 38.94 -8.26 9.98
N PRO A 41 37.76 -7.65 10.25
CA PRO A 41 36.49 -8.35 10.10
C PRO A 41 36.11 -8.48 8.61
N ALA A 42 36.45 -9.61 8.01
CA ALA A 42 36.00 -9.98 6.66
C ALA A 42 34.51 -10.39 6.67
N VAL A 43 33.63 -9.56 6.10
CA VAL A 43 32.21 -9.87 5.92
C VAL A 43 32.04 -10.86 4.76
N VAL A 44 31.73 -12.12 5.09
CA VAL A 44 31.39 -13.15 4.10
C VAL A 44 29.93 -12.98 3.69
N LEU A 45 29.67 -12.45 2.49
CA LEU A 45 28.31 -12.42 1.94
C LEU A 45 27.82 -13.85 1.64
N PRO A 46 26.60 -14.23 2.09
CA PRO A 46 26.00 -15.50 1.69
C PRO A 46 25.75 -15.51 0.18
N THR A 47 26.38 -16.43 -0.55
CA THR A 47 26.01 -16.68 -1.94
C THR A 47 24.57 -17.22 -1.98
N LYS A 48 23.69 -16.50 -2.68
CA LYS A 48 22.27 -16.85 -2.82
C LYS A 48 22.16 -18.26 -3.43
N ARG A 49 21.69 -19.22 -2.65
CA ARG A 49 21.23 -20.51 -3.18
C ARG A 49 19.96 -20.28 -3.99
N PRO A 50 19.78 -20.92 -5.16
CA PRO A 50 18.52 -20.85 -5.88
C PRO A 50 17.41 -21.45 -5.01
N GLN A 51 16.48 -20.61 -4.58
CA GLN A 51 15.29 -21.03 -3.84
C GLN A 51 14.34 -21.73 -4.82
N LYS A 52 13.85 -22.92 -4.46
CA LYS A 52 12.80 -23.59 -5.22
C LYS A 52 11.52 -22.75 -5.13
N ALA A 53 10.80 -22.62 -6.24
CA ALA A 53 9.55 -21.85 -6.30
C ALA A 53 8.53 -22.38 -5.27
N ASN A 54 8.07 -21.50 -4.38
CA ASN A 54 7.08 -21.81 -3.36
C ASN A 54 5.71 -21.30 -3.84
N PRO A 55 4.69 -22.17 -3.99
CA PRO A 55 3.38 -21.77 -4.51
C PRO A 55 2.57 -20.83 -3.62
N ASN A 56 3.02 -20.57 -2.38
CA ASN A 56 2.39 -19.61 -1.45
C ASN A 56 3.03 -18.21 -1.45
N ILE A 57 3.93 -17.91 -2.39
CA ILE A 57 4.54 -16.58 -2.53
C ILE A 57 4.08 -15.99 -3.86
N GLN A 58 3.26 -14.95 -3.82
CA GLN A 58 2.89 -14.18 -5.01
C GLN A 58 3.97 -13.12 -5.29
N SER A 59 4.62 -13.21 -6.45
CA SER A 59 5.59 -12.21 -6.94
C SER A 59 5.02 -11.46 -8.13
N THR A 60 5.23 -10.14 -8.21
CA THR A 60 4.72 -9.26 -9.27
C THR A 60 5.62 -9.18 -10.52
N GLY A 61 6.57 -10.10 -10.70
CA GLY A 61 7.46 -10.13 -11.86
C GLY A 61 7.09 -11.24 -12.84
N GLY A 62 6.29 -10.94 -13.86
CA GLY A 62 6.04 -11.85 -14.98
C GLY A 62 7.26 -12.03 -15.88
N GLU A 63 7.40 -13.20 -16.50
CA GLU A 63 8.44 -13.50 -17.48
C GLU A 63 8.30 -12.60 -18.72
N LYS A 64 9.37 -11.88 -19.08
CA LYS A 64 9.43 -11.08 -20.32
C LYS A 64 9.36 -12.03 -21.52
N LYS A 65 8.20 -12.09 -22.21
CA LYS A 65 8.15 -12.53 -23.60
C LYS A 65 8.96 -11.56 -24.44
N GLN A 66 9.97 -12.05 -25.15
CA GLN A 66 10.68 -11.28 -26.17
C GLN A 66 9.68 -10.80 -27.22
N ARG A 67 9.60 -9.49 -27.42
CA ARG A 67 8.78 -8.86 -28.46
C ARG A 67 9.54 -8.98 -29.79
N ILE A 68 8.88 -9.54 -30.79
CA ILE A 68 9.35 -9.59 -32.17
C ILE A 68 9.36 -8.15 -32.72
N GLU A 69 10.49 -7.74 -33.28
CA GLU A 69 10.65 -6.46 -33.97
C GLU A 69 9.86 -6.48 -35.28
N VAL A 70 9.01 -5.48 -35.48
CA VAL A 70 8.43 -5.15 -36.79
C VAL A 70 8.67 -3.65 -36.99
N ASN A 71 9.51 -3.33 -37.96
CA ASN A 71 9.67 -1.98 -38.50
C ASN A 71 8.34 -1.59 -39.17
N ASP A 72 7.80 -0.43 -38.81
CA ASP A 72 6.88 0.30 -39.68
C ASP A 72 7.06 1.81 -39.43
N ASP A 73 7.04 2.52 -40.54
CA ASP A 73 7.50 3.88 -40.77
C ASP A 73 6.36 4.89 -40.48
N SER A 74 6.76 6.13 -40.17
CA SER A 74 6.00 7.38 -40.39
C SER A 74 5.22 8.09 -39.26
N SER A 75 5.43 9.41 -39.31
CA SER A 75 4.74 10.60 -38.78
C SER A 75 4.82 10.97 -37.29
N GLU A 76 5.67 11.98 -37.06
CA GLU A 76 5.60 13.15 -36.16
C GLU A 76 4.39 13.25 -35.21
N ASP A 77 4.67 13.19 -33.89
CA ASP A 77 4.07 14.02 -32.83
C ASP A 77 4.91 13.84 -31.55
N GLU A 78 5.81 14.79 -31.29
CA GLU A 78 6.69 14.85 -30.10
C GLU A 78 5.89 15.25 -28.85
N GLU A 79 5.08 14.33 -28.32
CA GLU A 79 4.75 14.35 -26.90
C GLU A 79 5.91 13.72 -26.14
N THR A 80 6.67 14.54 -25.40
CA THR A 80 7.71 14.09 -24.46
C THR A 80 7.07 13.31 -23.32
N LYS A 81 6.73 12.03 -23.57
CA LYS A 81 6.31 11.07 -22.55
C LYS A 81 7.52 10.79 -21.68
N VAL A 82 7.62 11.52 -20.57
CA VAL A 82 8.64 11.27 -19.54
C VAL A 82 8.48 9.79 -19.13
N PRO A 83 9.47 8.93 -19.42
CA PRO A 83 9.33 7.52 -19.10
C PRO A 83 9.19 7.40 -17.59
N THR A 84 8.09 6.80 -17.14
CA THR A 84 7.88 6.45 -15.73
C THR A 84 8.90 5.38 -15.37
N THR A 85 10.11 5.81 -15.06
CA THR A 85 11.21 4.94 -14.70
C THR A 85 10.92 4.40 -13.30
N THR A 86 10.81 3.09 -13.19
CA THR A 86 10.94 2.41 -11.90
C THR A 86 12.25 2.89 -11.30
N LEU A 87 12.21 3.48 -10.09
CA LEU A 87 13.35 4.09 -9.40
C LEU A 87 14.62 3.28 -9.64
N SER A 88 15.68 3.93 -10.11
CA SER A 88 16.94 3.26 -10.38
C SER A 88 17.48 2.63 -9.09
N VAL A 89 18.29 1.58 -9.21
CA VAL A 89 18.94 0.94 -8.05
C VAL A 89 19.79 1.94 -7.25
N GLN A 90 20.30 3.00 -7.92
CA GLN A 90 21.00 4.11 -7.29
C GLN A 90 20.04 4.93 -6.41
N GLN A 91 18.88 5.32 -6.95
CA GLN A 91 17.87 6.09 -6.22
C GLN A 91 17.26 5.32 -5.04
N GLN A 92 17.12 3.99 -5.15
CA GLN A 92 16.71 3.14 -4.03
C GLN A 92 17.76 3.06 -2.91
N ARG A 93 19.06 3.08 -3.25
CA ARG A 93 20.14 3.12 -2.26
C ARG A 93 20.22 4.49 -1.59
N GLU A 94 20.06 5.56 -2.36
CA GLU A 94 20.05 6.93 -1.86
C GLU A 94 18.90 7.16 -0.88
N ASN A 95 17.70 6.62 -1.16
CA ASN A 95 16.56 6.69 -0.24
C ASN A 95 16.79 5.91 1.08
N ALA A 96 17.60 4.85 1.07
CA ALA A 96 17.90 4.08 2.27
C ALA A 96 18.85 4.81 3.24
N THR A 97 19.66 5.73 2.73
CA THR A 97 20.56 6.59 3.52
C THR A 97 20.04 8.03 3.64
N ALA A 98 18.77 8.26 3.33
CA ALA A 98 18.19 9.59 3.39
C ALA A 98 18.31 10.18 4.81
N THR A 99 18.93 11.35 4.89
CA THR A 99 19.08 12.14 6.11
C THR A 99 17.90 13.10 6.25
N TYR A 100 17.39 13.24 7.47
CA TYR A 100 16.39 14.25 7.82
C TYR A 100 17.08 15.60 8.04
N GLU A 101 16.89 16.52 7.10
CA GLU A 101 17.58 17.82 7.03
C GLU A 101 16.63 19.02 7.19
N LEU A 102 15.51 18.84 7.89
CA LEU A 102 14.59 19.95 8.18
C LEU A 102 15.10 20.89 9.28
N ASP A 103 15.95 20.38 10.18
CA ASP A 103 16.52 21.15 11.30
C ASP A 103 17.85 21.81 10.94
N THR A 104 18.45 22.52 11.90
CA THR A 104 19.77 23.13 11.71
C THR A 104 20.85 22.08 11.43
N GLU A 105 21.77 22.40 10.52
CA GLU A 105 22.92 21.56 10.19
C GLU A 105 23.73 21.20 11.44
N LYS A 106 24.29 19.98 11.46
CA LYS A 106 24.99 19.42 12.64
C LYS A 106 26.09 20.33 13.21
N ASP A 107 26.79 21.08 12.37
CA ASP A 107 27.92 21.93 12.75
C ASP A 107 27.53 23.29 13.35
N LYS A 108 26.31 23.74 13.04
CA LYS A 108 25.74 25.03 13.46
C LYS A 108 24.69 24.88 14.56
N ASP A 109 24.25 23.66 14.83
CA ASP A 109 23.34 23.34 15.92
C ASP A 109 23.90 23.77 17.30
N ALA A 110 22.99 24.09 18.21
CA ALA A 110 23.28 24.47 19.58
C ALA A 110 24.13 23.44 20.34
N GLN A 111 24.01 22.15 20.00
CA GLN A 111 24.88 21.12 20.56
C GLN A 111 26.35 21.30 20.11
N ALA A 112 26.59 21.53 18.82
CA ALA A 112 27.94 21.76 18.30
C ALA A 112 28.54 23.07 18.82
N ILE A 113 27.73 24.12 18.97
CA ILE A 113 28.18 25.38 19.58
C ILE A 113 28.60 25.16 21.04
N PHE A 114 27.84 24.37 21.79
CA PHE A 114 28.18 24.04 23.18
C PHE A 114 29.46 23.21 23.29
N GLU A 115 29.64 22.22 22.42
CA GLU A 115 30.88 21.42 22.35
C GLU A 115 32.09 22.29 22.00
N LYS A 116 31.94 23.23 21.05
CA LYS A 116 32.97 24.21 20.72
C LYS A 116 33.32 25.10 21.93
N ALA A 117 32.31 25.57 22.66
CA ALA A 117 32.52 26.39 23.86
C ALA A 117 33.22 25.61 24.98
N GLN A 118 32.84 24.35 25.20
CA GLN A 118 33.45 23.49 26.22
C GLN A 118 34.93 23.22 25.89
N LYS A 119 35.26 22.98 24.62
CA LYS A 119 36.66 22.81 24.16
C LYS A 119 37.49 24.06 24.42
N ILE A 120 36.99 25.24 24.06
CA ILE A 120 37.67 26.52 24.28
C ILE A 120 37.88 26.77 25.79
N ASN A 121 36.87 26.50 26.62
CA ASN A 121 36.97 26.68 28.07
C ASN A 121 37.95 25.70 28.72
N ALA A 122 38.09 24.48 28.18
CA ALA A 122 39.10 23.52 28.64
C ALA A 122 40.52 23.94 28.27
N GLU A 123 40.72 24.51 27.07
CA GLU A 123 42.02 25.03 26.63
C GLU A 123 42.47 26.26 27.45
N LEU A 124 41.53 27.06 27.92
CA LEU A 124 41.80 28.24 28.77
C LEU A 124 41.97 27.92 30.24
N GLU A 125 41.73 26.67 30.64
CA GLU A 125 41.84 26.28 32.03
C GLU A 125 43.30 26.35 32.50
N GLY A 126 43.60 27.32 33.38
CA GLY A 126 44.94 27.55 33.91
C GLY A 126 45.74 28.64 33.20
N GLN A 127 45.21 29.21 32.12
CA GLN A 127 45.81 30.37 31.43
C GLN A 127 45.28 31.69 32.01
N ALA A 128 46.13 32.72 32.07
CA ALA A 128 45.71 34.06 32.49
C ALA A 128 44.74 34.69 31.48
N ASP A 129 43.93 35.64 31.94
CA ASP A 129 42.94 36.33 31.09
C ASP A 129 43.61 37.17 29.99
N ASP A 130 43.62 36.66 28.75
CA ASP A 130 44.18 37.32 27.57
C ASP A 130 43.40 38.59 27.13
N LYS A 131 42.24 38.89 27.72
CA LYS A 131 41.26 39.94 27.30
C LYS A 131 40.81 39.88 25.82
N VAL A 132 41.15 38.81 25.10
CA VAL A 132 40.69 38.57 23.73
C VAL A 132 39.26 38.03 23.75
N TYR A 133 38.37 38.70 23.02
CA TYR A 133 36.98 38.26 22.91
C TYR A 133 36.85 37.03 21.99
N ARG A 134 36.44 35.90 22.56
CA ARG A 134 36.27 34.61 21.85
C ARG A 134 34.80 34.25 21.59
N GLY A 135 33.89 35.22 21.72
CA GLY A 135 32.45 35.05 21.47
C GLY A 135 31.59 35.03 22.74
N ILE A 136 30.28 35.23 22.57
CA ILE A 136 29.30 35.41 23.66
C ILE A 136 29.24 34.20 24.60
N ASN A 137 29.45 32.99 24.07
CA ASN A 137 29.30 31.76 24.85
C ASN A 137 30.58 31.36 25.62
N ASN A 138 31.70 32.06 25.37
CA ASN A 138 33.04 31.70 25.84
C ASN A 138 33.58 32.68 26.89
N TYR A 139 32.71 33.44 27.56
CA TYR A 139 33.11 34.15 28.78
C TYR A 139 33.52 33.15 29.87
N ALA A 140 34.41 33.56 30.77
CA ALA A 140 34.97 32.70 31.82
C ALA A 140 33.86 32.03 32.65
N GLN A 141 33.71 30.72 32.50
CA GLN A 141 32.80 29.90 33.29
C GLN A 141 33.59 29.23 34.42
N TYR A 142 33.37 29.69 35.64
CA TYR A 142 34.03 29.14 36.84
C TYR A 142 33.47 27.78 37.28
N TYR A 143 32.30 27.39 36.75
CA TYR A 143 31.66 26.12 37.06
C TYR A 143 31.64 25.24 35.81
N LYS A 144 32.37 24.13 35.86
CA LYS A 144 32.27 23.10 34.84
C LYS A 144 30.93 22.38 34.97
N LYS A 145 30.20 22.30 33.86
CA LYS A 145 29.05 21.40 33.77
C LYS A 145 29.60 19.98 33.72
N GLN A 146 29.34 19.22 34.78
CA GLN A 146 29.80 17.84 34.93
C GLN A 146 28.93 16.89 34.11
N ASP A 147 29.55 15.78 33.71
CA ASP A 147 28.82 14.64 33.17
C ASP A 147 27.95 14.04 34.28
N THR A 148 26.73 13.63 33.93
CA THR A 148 25.83 12.99 34.89
C THR A 148 25.69 11.51 34.54
N ALA A 149 25.13 10.69 35.42
CA ALA A 149 24.86 9.28 35.13
C ALA A 149 24.02 9.05 33.86
N ALA A 150 23.29 10.07 33.39
CA ALA A 150 22.47 10.05 32.18
C ALA A 150 23.26 10.35 30.88
N GLY A 151 24.54 10.74 30.97
CA GLY A 151 25.41 10.95 29.81
C GLY A 151 26.35 12.15 29.94
N ASN A 152 27.04 12.44 28.84
CA ASN A 152 28.01 13.53 28.75
C ASN A 152 27.31 14.90 28.85
N ALA A 153 28.01 15.92 29.31
CA ALA A 153 27.53 17.29 29.45
C ALA A 153 27.08 17.92 28.12
N SER A 154 27.60 17.42 26.98
CA SER A 154 27.18 17.84 25.63
C SER A 154 25.97 17.08 25.08
N SER A 155 25.59 15.96 25.69
CA SER A 155 24.48 15.13 25.22
C SER A 155 23.13 15.81 25.49
N GLY A 156 22.13 15.51 24.65
CA GLY A 156 20.80 16.11 24.75
C GLY A 156 20.04 15.80 26.05
N PHE A 157 20.46 14.79 26.81
CA PHE A 157 19.85 14.44 28.10
C PHE A 157 20.35 15.29 29.28
N VAL A 158 21.55 15.87 29.16
CA VAL A 158 22.18 16.68 30.23
C VAL A 158 22.21 18.16 29.85
N ARG A 159 22.38 18.45 28.56
CA ARG A 159 22.40 19.81 28.04
C ARG A 159 20.99 20.37 27.97
N LYS A 160 20.79 21.52 28.61
CA LYS A 160 19.57 22.32 28.48
C LYS A 160 19.63 23.14 27.18
N GLY A 161 18.62 23.03 26.34
CA GLY A 161 18.48 23.79 25.08
C GLY A 161 17.88 22.95 23.94
N PRO A 162 17.79 23.51 22.72
CA PRO A 162 17.30 22.78 21.55
C PRO A 162 18.11 21.51 21.33
N ILE A 163 17.46 20.34 21.25
CA ILE A 163 18.13 19.03 21.12
C ILE A 163 18.22 18.65 19.63
N ARG A 164 19.34 18.04 19.25
CA ARG A 164 19.55 17.52 17.90
C ARG A 164 18.62 16.35 17.60
N ALA A 165 17.83 16.46 16.54
CA ALA A 165 16.99 15.35 16.07
C ALA A 165 17.84 14.21 15.45
N PRO A 166 17.37 12.95 15.53
CA PRO A 166 18.02 11.83 14.86
C PRO A 166 17.93 11.97 13.33
N ALA A 167 19.07 11.95 12.64
CA ALA A 167 19.12 12.16 11.19
C ALA A 167 18.56 10.99 10.36
N ASN A 168 18.49 9.79 10.93
CA ASN A 168 18.15 8.55 10.23
C ASN A 168 16.77 7.99 10.60
N LEU A 169 15.93 8.80 11.24
CA LEU A 169 14.58 8.41 11.65
C LEU A 169 13.55 9.35 11.03
N ARG A 170 12.60 8.79 10.30
CA ARG A 170 11.39 9.51 9.87
C ARG A 170 10.29 9.27 10.90
N SER A 171 9.77 10.34 11.48
CA SER A 171 8.62 10.26 12.38
C SER A 171 7.38 9.76 11.64
N THR A 172 6.64 8.83 12.26
CA THR A 172 5.36 8.38 11.73
C THR A 172 4.32 9.47 11.98
N VAL A 173 3.82 10.08 10.92
CA VAL A 173 2.76 11.09 11.00
C VAL A 173 1.40 10.41 10.87
N ARG A 174 0.49 10.73 11.79
CA ARG A 174 -0.93 10.33 11.74
C ARG A 174 -1.77 11.60 11.82
N TRP A 175 -2.69 11.76 10.89
CA TRP A 175 -3.66 12.86 10.91
C TRP A 175 -4.67 12.62 12.05
N ASP A 176 -4.82 13.62 12.93
CA ASP A 176 -5.84 13.61 13.97
C ASP A 176 -7.04 14.43 13.52
N TYR A 177 -8.07 13.74 13.03
CA TYR A 177 -9.29 14.39 12.53
C TYR A 177 -10.29 14.75 13.62
N GLN A 178 -10.07 14.34 14.87
CA GLN A 178 -11.01 14.58 15.97
C GLN A 178 -10.79 15.99 16.55
N PRO A 179 -11.74 16.94 16.39
CA PRO A 179 -11.60 18.27 16.96
C PRO A 179 -12.01 18.29 18.43
N ASP A 180 -11.24 18.95 19.28
CA ASP A 180 -11.59 19.21 20.69
C ASP A 180 -12.49 20.44 20.82
N ILE A 181 -13.62 20.48 20.11
CA ILE A 181 -14.59 21.59 20.16
C ILE A 181 -15.77 21.20 21.04
N CYS A 182 -16.19 22.10 21.92
CA CYS A 182 -17.34 21.88 22.79
C CYS A 182 -18.61 21.86 21.92
N LYS A 183 -19.23 20.68 21.83
CA LYS A 183 -20.48 20.49 21.09
C LYS A 183 -21.59 21.43 21.56
N ASP A 184 -21.82 21.48 22.88
CA ASP A 184 -22.90 22.27 23.47
C ASP A 184 -22.68 23.77 23.22
N TYR A 185 -21.45 24.26 23.34
CA TYR A 185 -21.13 25.66 23.05
C TYR A 185 -21.25 25.99 21.56
N LYS A 186 -20.82 25.10 20.67
CA LYS A 186 -20.90 25.31 19.23
C LYS A 186 -22.36 25.43 18.76
N GLU A 187 -23.19 24.47 19.15
CA GLU A 187 -24.60 24.41 18.75
C GLU A 187 -25.44 25.47 19.48
N THR A 188 -25.41 25.47 20.81
CA THR A 188 -26.32 26.27 21.63
C THR A 188 -25.74 27.63 22.02
N GLY A 189 -24.42 27.75 22.11
CA GLY A 189 -23.76 28.98 22.58
C GLY A 189 -23.59 29.06 24.07
N PHE A 190 -24.05 28.04 24.78
CA PHE A 190 -23.99 27.95 26.21
C PHE A 190 -23.44 26.58 26.57
N CYS A 191 -22.24 26.56 27.13
CA CYS A 191 -21.72 25.36 27.76
C CYS A 191 -22.14 25.37 29.23
N GLY A 192 -22.81 24.32 29.70
CA GLY A 192 -23.16 24.19 31.13
C GLY A 192 -21.94 24.15 32.05
N PHE A 193 -20.77 23.82 31.51
CA PHE A 193 -19.49 23.83 32.24
C PHE A 193 -18.81 25.21 32.24
N GLY A 194 -19.32 26.19 31.47
CA GLY A 194 -18.70 27.50 31.32
C GLY A 194 -17.20 27.39 30.99
N ASP A 195 -16.38 28.25 31.58
CA ASP A 195 -14.93 28.29 31.32
C ASP A 195 -14.15 27.10 31.92
N SER A 196 -14.81 26.22 32.67
CA SER A 196 -14.19 24.99 33.18
C SER A 196 -14.21 23.84 32.17
N CYS A 197 -14.83 24.05 31.00
CA CYS A 197 -14.88 23.05 29.94
C CYS A 197 -13.47 22.74 29.40
N LYS A 198 -13.12 21.45 29.30
CA LYS A 198 -11.86 21.00 28.67
C LYS A 198 -11.83 21.27 27.16
N PHE A 199 -13.01 21.35 26.54
CA PHE A 199 -13.14 21.52 25.10
C PHE A 199 -13.19 22.99 24.71
N LEU A 200 -12.71 23.30 23.50
CA LEU A 200 -12.62 24.65 22.98
C LEU A 200 -14.02 25.25 22.74
N HIS A 201 -14.23 26.46 23.24
CA HIS A 201 -15.42 27.28 23.02
C HIS A 201 -15.30 28.07 21.71
N ASP A 202 -15.35 27.37 20.59
CA ASP A 202 -15.38 27.97 19.25
C ASP A 202 -16.75 27.71 18.59
N ARG A 203 -17.23 28.72 17.87
CA ARG A 203 -18.50 28.70 17.15
C ARG A 203 -18.35 28.75 15.62
N SER A 204 -17.12 28.63 15.15
CA SER A 204 -16.81 28.58 13.73
C SER A 204 -17.37 27.30 13.09
N ASP A 205 -17.95 27.43 11.90
CA ASP A 205 -18.61 26.37 11.12
C ASP A 205 -17.80 25.93 9.89
N TYR A 206 -16.49 26.17 9.89
CA TYR A 206 -15.60 25.72 8.83
C TYR A 206 -15.67 24.20 8.62
N LYS A 207 -15.61 23.79 7.34
CA LYS A 207 -15.55 22.38 6.94
C LYS A 207 -14.26 21.73 7.45
N HIS A 208 -14.37 20.49 7.91
CA HIS A 208 -13.21 19.71 8.33
C HIS A 208 -12.37 19.26 7.13
N GLY A 209 -11.08 18.99 7.33
CA GLY A 209 -10.17 18.57 6.26
C GLY A 209 -10.70 17.38 5.45
N TRP A 210 -11.28 16.37 6.11
CA TRP A 210 -11.86 15.21 5.45
C TRP A 210 -13.08 15.55 4.56
N GLN A 211 -13.86 16.58 4.93
CA GLN A 211 -14.99 17.04 4.12
C GLN A 211 -14.48 17.76 2.87
N LEU A 212 -13.41 18.54 3.00
CA LEU A 212 -12.77 19.21 1.87
C LEU A 212 -12.07 18.22 0.93
N GLU A 213 -11.42 17.18 1.45
CA GLU A 213 -10.82 16.11 0.64
C GLU A 213 -11.87 15.34 -0.18
N MET A 214 -13.03 15.07 0.42
CA MET A 214 -14.15 14.41 -0.27
C MET A 214 -14.74 15.30 -1.37
N GLU A 215 -15.03 16.57 -1.06
CA GLU A 215 -15.55 17.56 -2.02
C GLU A 215 -14.55 17.83 -3.15
N GLY A 216 -13.25 17.90 -2.84
CA GLY A 216 -12.19 18.10 -3.83
C GLY A 216 -11.93 16.89 -4.72
N THR A 217 -12.18 15.67 -4.23
CA THR A 217 -12.11 14.43 -5.04
C THR A 217 -13.37 14.26 -5.89
N GLN A 218 -14.50 14.71 -5.38
CA GLN A 218 -15.76 14.80 -6.09
C GLN A 218 -15.75 16.04 -6.99
N ASP A 219 -14.78 16.07 -7.91
CA ASP A 219 -14.72 17.08 -8.96
C ASP A 219 -16.07 17.12 -9.66
N LYS A 220 -16.55 18.33 -9.87
CA LYS A 220 -17.89 18.62 -10.37
C LYS A 220 -18.02 17.98 -11.74
N GLY A 221 -18.94 17.02 -11.85
CA GLY A 221 -19.57 16.60 -13.09
C GLY A 221 -18.62 16.58 -14.29
N GLY A 222 -17.94 15.45 -14.47
CA GLY A 222 -17.75 14.99 -15.84
C GLY A 222 -19.10 15.09 -16.56
N ASP A 223 -19.05 15.50 -17.82
CA ASP A 223 -20.15 15.77 -18.77
C ASP A 223 -21.19 14.63 -18.94
N SER A 224 -21.13 13.59 -18.10
CA SER A 224 -22.02 12.43 -18.08
C SER A 224 -23.21 12.57 -17.15
N ASP A 225 -23.30 13.59 -16.28
CA ASP A 225 -24.49 13.78 -15.40
C ASP A 225 -25.72 14.33 -16.17
N TYR A 226 -25.55 14.67 -17.46
CA TYR A 226 -26.63 14.91 -18.42
C TYR A 226 -26.92 13.71 -19.33
N GLU A 227 -26.22 12.58 -19.16
CA GLU A 227 -26.69 11.33 -19.72
C GLU A 227 -27.83 10.84 -18.84
N ILE A 228 -29.07 11.06 -19.32
CA ILE A 228 -30.21 10.28 -18.85
C ILE A 228 -29.79 8.82 -19.10
N HIS A 229 -29.35 8.12 -18.05
CA HIS A 229 -29.31 6.67 -18.04
C HIS A 229 -30.75 6.24 -18.26
N SER A 230 -31.12 6.11 -19.53
CA SER A 230 -32.41 5.59 -19.94
C SER A 230 -32.35 4.11 -19.61
N ASP A 231 -32.65 3.83 -18.35
CA ASP A 231 -33.13 2.59 -17.77
C ASP A 231 -32.81 1.37 -18.65
N ASP A 232 -31.74 0.69 -18.26
CA ASP A 232 -31.27 -0.63 -18.64
C ASP A 232 -31.36 -1.03 -20.12
N GLU A 233 -30.16 -1.22 -20.70
CA GLU A 233 -29.81 -1.78 -22.01
C GLU A 233 -30.29 -3.25 -22.18
N LEU A 234 -31.59 -3.48 -21.99
CA LEU A 234 -32.25 -4.74 -22.28
C LEU A 234 -32.64 -4.73 -23.77
N PRO A 235 -32.22 -5.75 -24.54
CA PRO A 235 -32.56 -5.84 -25.96
C PRO A 235 -34.08 -5.86 -26.17
N PHE A 236 -34.57 -5.12 -27.18
CA PHE A 236 -36.01 -5.07 -27.53
C PHE A 236 -36.49 -6.23 -28.41
N LYS A 237 -35.56 -6.90 -29.09
CA LYS A 237 -35.87 -7.96 -30.07
C LYS A 237 -35.01 -9.19 -29.82
N CYS A 238 -35.56 -10.37 -30.11
CA CYS A 238 -34.80 -11.61 -29.98
C CYS A 238 -33.73 -11.69 -31.07
N PHE A 239 -32.49 -12.00 -30.70
CA PHE A 239 -31.38 -12.09 -31.65
C PHE A 239 -31.48 -13.25 -32.66
N ILE A 240 -32.29 -14.28 -32.36
CA ILE A 240 -32.45 -15.47 -33.21
C ILE A 240 -33.52 -15.23 -34.28
N CYS A 241 -34.72 -14.77 -33.89
CA CYS A 241 -35.82 -14.54 -34.82
C CYS A 241 -35.96 -13.08 -35.29
N ARG A 242 -35.21 -12.14 -34.69
CA ARG A 242 -35.26 -10.68 -34.93
C ARG A 242 -36.65 -10.04 -34.75
N GLY A 243 -37.60 -10.77 -34.19
CA GLY A 243 -38.94 -10.28 -33.83
C GLY A 243 -39.04 -9.85 -32.35
N SER A 244 -40.23 -9.44 -31.95
CA SER A 244 -40.57 -9.21 -30.54
C SER A 244 -40.44 -10.52 -29.74
N PHE A 245 -40.15 -10.37 -28.44
CA PHE A 245 -40.07 -11.53 -27.56
C PHE A 245 -41.45 -12.13 -27.30
N LYS A 246 -41.60 -13.43 -27.60
CA LYS A 246 -42.74 -14.26 -27.20
C LYS A 246 -42.21 -15.24 -26.16
N ASP A 247 -42.68 -15.10 -24.93
CA ASP A 247 -42.20 -15.83 -23.74
C ASP A 247 -40.67 -15.70 -23.59
N PRO A 248 -40.17 -14.53 -23.12
CA PRO A 248 -38.74 -14.29 -23.02
C PRO A 248 -38.09 -15.16 -21.94
N VAL A 249 -36.97 -15.80 -22.30
CA VAL A 249 -36.15 -16.61 -21.41
C VAL A 249 -34.75 -16.04 -21.30
N VAL A 250 -34.20 -16.06 -20.09
CA VAL A 250 -32.83 -15.64 -19.78
C VAL A 250 -31.95 -16.86 -19.56
N THR A 251 -30.80 -16.85 -20.21
CA THR A 251 -29.74 -17.85 -20.00
C THR A 251 -28.83 -17.45 -18.84
N ARG A 252 -28.03 -18.38 -18.31
CA ARG A 252 -27.00 -18.09 -17.28
C ARG A 252 -26.04 -16.95 -17.66
N CYS A 253 -25.90 -16.69 -18.96
CA CYS A 253 -25.03 -15.66 -19.51
C CYS A 253 -25.73 -14.31 -19.69
N LYS A 254 -26.92 -14.13 -19.09
CA LYS A 254 -27.76 -12.92 -19.21
C LYS A 254 -28.16 -12.57 -20.64
N HIS A 255 -28.22 -13.56 -21.53
CA HIS A 255 -28.77 -13.38 -22.88
C HIS A 255 -30.23 -13.79 -22.93
N TYR A 256 -31.03 -12.97 -23.61
CA TYR A 256 -32.47 -13.10 -23.73
C TYR A 256 -32.90 -13.64 -25.09
N PHE A 257 -33.82 -14.61 -25.09
CA PHE A 257 -34.37 -15.25 -26.30
C PHE A 257 -35.86 -15.55 -26.13
N CYS A 258 -36.58 -15.84 -27.21
CA CYS A 258 -37.92 -16.45 -27.11
C CYS A 258 -37.80 -17.93 -26.71
N GLU A 259 -38.77 -18.47 -26.01
CA GLU A 259 -38.82 -19.89 -25.61
C GLU A 259 -38.55 -20.84 -26.79
N LYS A 260 -39.30 -20.68 -27.89
CA LYS A 260 -39.16 -21.50 -29.10
C LYS A 260 -37.76 -21.37 -29.72
N CYS A 261 -37.22 -20.16 -29.75
CA CYS A 261 -35.90 -19.89 -30.32
C CYS A 261 -34.77 -20.49 -29.47
N ALA A 262 -34.90 -20.44 -28.14
CA ALA A 262 -33.96 -21.06 -27.22
C ALA A 262 -33.97 -22.59 -27.35
N LEU A 263 -35.16 -23.20 -27.45
CA LEU A 263 -35.33 -24.64 -27.61
C LEU A 263 -34.82 -25.14 -28.98
N ASP A 264 -35.11 -24.44 -30.06
CA ASP A 264 -34.63 -24.82 -31.39
C ASP A 264 -33.12 -24.65 -31.55
N ASN A 265 -32.54 -23.64 -30.91
CA ASN A 265 -31.09 -23.53 -30.83
C ASN A 265 -30.49 -24.64 -29.98
N TYR A 266 -31.10 -24.99 -28.84
CA TYR A 266 -30.61 -26.07 -27.98
C TYR A 266 -30.61 -27.44 -28.67
N LYS A 267 -31.62 -27.72 -29.51
CA LYS A 267 -31.65 -28.92 -30.37
C LYS A 267 -30.47 -28.99 -31.34
N LYS A 268 -29.99 -27.84 -31.83
CA LYS A 268 -28.86 -27.75 -32.78
C LYS A 268 -27.51 -27.69 -32.06
N THR A 269 -27.42 -26.91 -30.99
CA THR A 269 -26.20 -26.68 -30.22
C THR A 269 -26.53 -26.46 -28.75
N THR A 270 -25.78 -27.08 -27.83
CA THR A 270 -25.97 -26.90 -26.38
C THR A 270 -25.38 -25.59 -25.83
N ARG A 271 -25.02 -24.66 -26.72
CA ARG A 271 -24.31 -23.41 -26.42
C ARG A 271 -25.21 -22.19 -26.69
N CYS A 272 -24.92 -21.10 -26.00
CA CYS A 272 -25.61 -19.83 -26.17
C CYS A 272 -25.28 -19.23 -27.55
N PHE A 273 -26.29 -18.69 -28.24
CA PHE A 273 -26.12 -18.13 -29.59
C PHE A 273 -25.21 -16.90 -29.66
N ILE A 274 -25.11 -16.11 -28.57
CA ILE A 274 -24.38 -14.83 -28.57
C ILE A 274 -22.93 -15.02 -28.09
N CYS A 275 -22.75 -15.67 -26.95
CA CYS A 275 -21.43 -15.81 -26.31
C CYS A 275 -20.81 -17.21 -26.41
N ASN A 276 -21.49 -18.16 -27.05
CA ASN A 276 -21.06 -19.57 -27.17
C ASN A 276 -20.80 -20.29 -25.82
N ALA A 277 -21.22 -19.72 -24.70
CA ALA A 277 -21.12 -20.37 -23.39
C ALA A 277 -22.10 -21.54 -23.28
N GLN A 278 -21.73 -22.57 -22.53
CA GLN A 278 -22.56 -23.76 -22.33
C GLN A 278 -23.80 -23.41 -21.50
N THR A 279 -25.00 -23.57 -22.06
CA THR A 279 -26.26 -23.20 -21.38
C THR A 279 -26.73 -24.28 -20.40
N SER A 280 -26.17 -25.49 -20.46
CA SER A 280 -26.50 -26.63 -19.59
C SER A 280 -27.99 -27.01 -19.57
N GLY A 281 -28.76 -26.60 -20.58
CA GLY A 281 -30.22 -26.83 -20.63
C GLY A 281 -31.02 -26.00 -19.62
N VAL A 282 -30.40 -25.01 -18.98
CA VAL A 282 -31.06 -24.16 -17.98
C VAL A 282 -31.50 -22.86 -18.65
N PHE A 283 -32.82 -22.70 -18.80
CA PHE A 283 -33.47 -21.50 -19.32
C PHE A 283 -34.49 -21.02 -18.28
N ASN A 284 -34.27 -19.84 -17.71
CA ASN A 284 -35.19 -19.26 -16.72
C ASN A 284 -36.12 -18.26 -17.40
N PRO A 285 -37.40 -18.14 -17.00
CA PRO A 285 -38.29 -17.11 -17.53
C PRO A 285 -37.79 -15.71 -17.14
N ALA A 286 -37.73 -14.79 -18.10
CA ALA A 286 -37.20 -13.44 -17.94
C ALA A 286 -38.31 -12.46 -17.53
N LYS A 287 -38.74 -12.53 -16.27
CA LYS A 287 -39.81 -11.67 -15.71
C LYS A 287 -39.50 -10.17 -15.80
N GLU A 288 -38.22 -9.80 -15.75
CA GLU A 288 -37.75 -8.42 -15.88
C GLU A 288 -38.01 -7.85 -17.27
N LEU A 289 -37.80 -8.66 -18.32
CA LEU A 289 -38.17 -8.27 -19.69
C LEU A 289 -39.68 -8.21 -19.89
N GLU A 290 -40.43 -9.15 -19.33
CA GLU A 290 -41.90 -9.14 -19.43
C GLU A 290 -42.50 -7.90 -18.77
N ALA A 291 -42.00 -7.50 -17.60
CA ALA A 291 -42.43 -6.29 -16.92
C ALA A 291 -42.14 -5.04 -17.76
N LYS A 292 -40.95 -4.96 -18.37
CA LYS A 292 -40.56 -3.84 -19.23
C LYS A 292 -41.32 -3.78 -20.55
N MET A 293 -41.62 -4.94 -21.15
CA MET A 293 -42.46 -5.03 -22.35
C MET A 293 -43.91 -4.63 -22.06
N LYS A 294 -44.45 -4.97 -20.88
CA LYS A 294 -45.78 -4.53 -20.45
C LYS A 294 -45.83 -3.03 -20.19
N ALA A 295 -44.82 -2.49 -19.51
CA ALA A 295 -44.72 -1.05 -19.26
C ALA A 295 -44.66 -0.23 -20.57
N ARG A 296 -44.02 -0.76 -21.61
CA ARG A 296 -43.95 -0.10 -22.93
C ARG A 296 -45.16 -0.31 -23.83
N GLY A 297 -45.95 -1.37 -23.61
CA GLY A 297 -47.17 -1.61 -24.38
C GLY A 297 -48.32 -0.69 -23.96
N ASP A 298 -48.36 -0.31 -22.68
CA ASP A 298 -49.35 0.62 -22.13
C ASP A 298 -49.16 2.06 -22.69
N ASP A 299 -47.92 2.45 -23.02
CA ASP A 299 -47.60 3.76 -23.61
C ASP A 299 -47.97 3.89 -25.10
N SER A 300 -48.26 2.78 -25.81
CA SER A 300 -48.55 2.82 -27.26
C SER A 300 -50.03 2.75 -27.62
N ASP A 301 -50.91 2.45 -26.66
CA ASP A 301 -52.35 2.34 -26.92
C ASP A 301 -53.09 3.68 -26.71
N ASP A 302 -52.40 4.75 -26.25
CA ASP A 302 -52.98 6.08 -26.02
C ASP A 302 -52.86 7.05 -27.23
N ASP A 303 -52.21 6.66 -28.33
CA ASP A 303 -51.95 7.55 -29.49
C ASP A 303 -52.87 7.28 -30.72
N ASP A 304 -53.79 6.31 -30.69
CA ASP A 304 -54.63 5.92 -31.85
C ASP A 304 -56.10 6.41 -31.80
N ASP A 305 -56.44 7.38 -30.93
CA ASP A 305 -57.79 7.97 -30.83
C ASP A 305 -57.87 9.47 -31.22
N ASN A 306 -57.03 9.92 -32.16
CA ASN A 306 -57.11 11.28 -32.70
C ASN A 306 -56.81 11.36 -34.20
N ASP A 307 -57.78 10.94 -35.03
CA ASP A 307 -58.04 11.49 -36.37
C ASP A 307 -59.52 11.32 -36.75
#